data_AF-A0AAN5D2B8-F1
#
_entry.id   AF-A0AAN5D2B8-F1
#
_cell.length_a   1.000
_cell.length_b   1.000
_cell.length_c   1.000
_cell.angle_alpha   90.00
_cell.angle_beta   90.00
_cell.angle_gamma   90.00
#
_symmetry.space_group_name_H-M   'P 1'
#
loop_
_entity.id
_entity.type
_entity.pdbx_description
1 polymer ?
#
loop_
_entity_poly.entity_id
_entity_poly.type
_entity_poly.pdbx_seq_one_letter_code
_entity_poly.pdbx_strand_id
1 'polypeptide(L)'
;MILNIILINCPDCTVSHILKLADQFQMKRVVKQAEKHLNQSNGIDKIKKLVLADKYGLESVKYYCLDSFTSLTEMTSKLKLSKELYTFSDGMKATICDRVVSLAKV
;
A
#
# COMPACT_ATOMS: atom_id res chain seq x y z
N MET A 1 -13.30 17.67 9.01
CA MET A 1 -14.47 16.85 9.41
C MET A 1 -15.08 16.09 8.23
N ILE A 2 -15.23 16.70 7.05
CA ILE A 2 -15.83 16.06 5.85
C ILE A 2 -15.01 14.85 5.33
N LEU A 3 -13.68 14.91 5.41
CA LEU A 3 -12.81 13.83 4.91
C LEU A 3 -12.96 12.49 5.67
N ASN A 4 -13.28 12.53 6.97
CA ASN A 4 -13.46 11.32 7.78
C ASN A 4 -14.75 10.58 7.42
N ILE A 5 -15.78 11.28 6.96
CA ILE A 5 -17.08 10.68 6.61
C ILE A 5 -17.00 9.94 5.27
N ILE A 6 -16.24 10.47 4.30
CA ILE A 6 -16.13 9.89 2.96
C ILE A 6 -15.29 8.59 2.96
N LEU A 7 -14.25 8.51 3.80
CA LEU A 7 -13.41 7.31 3.92
C LEU A 7 -14.12 6.12 4.60
N ILE A 8 -15.19 6.38 5.36
CA ILE A 8 -15.90 5.35 6.14
C ILE A 8 -16.86 4.50 5.28
N ASN A 9 -17.30 4.97 4.10
CA ASN A 9 -18.45 4.38 3.40
C ASN A 9 -18.15 3.49 2.16
N CYS A 10 -16.93 3.49 1.60
CA CYS A 10 -16.44 2.44 0.66
C CYS A 10 -14.90 2.41 0.67
N PRO A 11 -14.27 1.48 1.41
CA PRO A 11 -12.84 1.55 1.71
C PRO A 11 -11.92 1.27 0.52
N ASP A 12 -12.33 0.42 -0.43
CA ASP A 12 -11.45 0.02 -1.54
C ASP A 12 -11.58 0.95 -2.75
N CYS A 13 -12.81 1.31 -3.11
CA CYS A 13 -13.09 2.07 -4.32
C CYS A 13 -12.79 3.57 -4.14
N THR A 14 -13.10 4.13 -2.98
CA THR A 14 -13.02 5.57 -2.74
C THR A 14 -11.60 6.04 -2.43
N VAL A 15 -10.79 5.21 -1.77
CA VAL A 15 -9.42 5.58 -1.37
C VAL A 15 -8.54 5.84 -2.59
N SER A 16 -8.63 5.01 -3.64
CA SER A 16 -7.85 5.21 -4.87
C SER A 16 -8.21 6.50 -5.61
N HIS A 17 -9.50 6.86 -5.67
CA HIS A 17 -9.97 8.10 -6.30
C HIS A 17 -9.59 9.34 -5.48
N ILE A 18 -9.72 9.27 -4.15
CA ILE A 18 -9.29 10.35 -3.25
C ILE A 18 -7.78 10.56 -3.38
N LEU A 19 -6.98 9.48 -3.38
CA LEU A 19 -5.53 9.59 -3.56
C LEU A 19 -5.17 10.21 -4.91
N LYS A 20 -5.86 9.80 -5.99
CA LYS A 20 -5.66 10.40 -7.32
C LYS A 20 -5.90 11.91 -7.31
N LEU A 21 -7.03 12.34 -6.73
CA LEU A 21 -7.34 13.77 -6.63
C LEU A 21 -6.35 14.49 -5.69
N ALA A 22 -6.05 13.91 -4.55
CA ALA A 22 -5.13 14.49 -3.58
C ALA A 22 -3.73 14.69 -4.16
N ASP A 23 -3.26 13.74 -4.96
CA ASP A 23 -2.00 13.81 -5.68
C ASP A 23 -2.04 14.92 -6.75
N GLN A 24 -3.09 14.93 -7.60
CA GLN A 24 -3.29 15.96 -8.63
C GLN A 24 -3.36 17.39 -8.07
N PHE A 25 -4.03 17.57 -6.93
CA PHE A 25 -4.19 18.86 -6.27
C PHE A 25 -3.12 19.13 -5.20
N GLN A 26 -2.09 18.27 -5.09
CA GLN A 26 -1.00 18.36 -4.10
C GLN A 26 -1.49 18.55 -2.65
N MET A 27 -2.62 17.93 -2.31
CA MET A 27 -3.28 18.04 -1.01
C MET A 27 -2.58 17.15 0.03
N LYS A 28 -1.41 17.57 0.49
CA LYS A 28 -0.56 16.81 1.44
C LYS A 28 -1.30 16.31 2.69
N ARG A 29 -2.27 17.08 3.21
CA ARG A 29 -3.07 16.69 4.39
C ARG A 29 -4.01 15.51 4.10
N VAL A 30 -4.56 15.45 2.89
CA VAL A 30 -5.47 14.39 2.43
C VAL A 30 -4.67 13.11 2.21
N VAL A 31 -3.50 13.21 1.57
CA VAL A 31 -2.57 12.08 1.38
C VAL A 31 -2.19 11.47 2.73
N LYS A 32 -1.73 12.29 3.69
CA LYS A 32 -1.39 11.79 5.04
C LYS A 32 -2.56 11.13 5.78
N GLN A 33 -3.77 11.65 5.60
CA GLN A 33 -4.95 11.03 6.21
C GLN A 33 -5.28 9.69 5.56
N ALA A 34 -5.15 9.59 4.23
CA ALA A 34 -5.32 8.34 3.50
C ALA A 34 -4.26 7.31 3.89
N GLU A 35 -2.99 7.70 4.05
CA GLU A 35 -1.93 6.84 4.58
C GLU A 35 -2.27 6.26 5.95
N LYS A 36 -2.72 7.12 6.87
CA LYS A 36 -3.12 6.69 8.22
C LYS A 36 -4.27 5.69 8.14
N HIS A 37 -5.26 5.95 7.30
CA HIS A 37 -6.40 5.05 7.13
C HIS A 37 -5.98 3.71 6.51
N LEU A 38 -5.12 3.71 5.49
CA LEU A 38 -4.57 2.50 4.87
C LEU A 38 -3.79 1.65 5.88
N ASN A 39 -3.00 2.28 6.75
CA ASN A 39 -2.27 1.56 7.80
C ASN A 39 -3.20 0.96 8.86
N GLN A 40 -4.28 1.65 9.23
CA GLN A 40 -5.22 1.18 10.25
C GLN A 40 -6.27 0.18 9.73
N SER A 41 -6.52 0.15 8.42
CA SER A 41 -7.54 -0.70 7.83
C SER A 41 -7.10 -2.16 7.73
N ASN A 42 -7.78 -3.07 8.40
CA ASN A 42 -7.52 -4.52 8.28
C ASN A 42 -8.27 -5.19 7.11
N GLY A 43 -9.22 -4.48 6.49
CA GLY A 43 -10.05 -5.02 5.41
C GLY A 43 -9.41 -4.95 4.02
N ILE A 44 -8.39 -4.11 3.84
CA ILE A 44 -7.71 -3.94 2.56
C ILE A 44 -6.53 -4.90 2.50
N ASP A 45 -6.45 -5.70 1.42
CA ASP A 45 -5.34 -6.64 1.24
C ASP A 45 -3.98 -5.92 1.21
N LYS A 46 -2.98 -6.53 1.86
CA LYS A 46 -1.62 -6.00 1.98
C LYS A 46 -1.01 -5.67 0.60
N ILE A 47 -1.29 -6.47 -0.43
CA ILE A 47 -0.77 -6.22 -1.78
C ILE A 47 -1.40 -4.98 -2.41
N LYS A 48 -2.72 -4.81 -2.28
CA LYS A 48 -3.40 -3.60 -2.78
C LYS A 48 -2.87 -2.33 -2.11
N LYS A 49 -2.57 -2.40 -0.81
CA LYS A 49 -1.91 -1.29 -0.09
C LYS A 49 -0.53 -0.99 -0.66
N LEU A 50 0.27 -2.01 -0.96
CA LEU A 50 1.58 -1.84 -1.59
C LEU A 50 1.47 -1.22 -2.98
N VAL A 51 0.46 -1.58 -3.78
CA VAL A 51 0.23 -0.99 -5.11
C VAL A 51 -0.12 0.49 -5.00
N LEU A 52 -1.01 0.86 -4.07
CA LEU A 52 -1.32 2.27 -3.80
C LEU A 52 -0.10 3.03 -3.28
N ALA A 53 0.71 2.39 -2.43
CA ALA A 53 1.90 3.00 -1.88
C ALA A 53 2.97 3.27 -2.94
N ASP A 54 3.18 2.34 -3.86
CA ASP A 54 4.08 2.52 -4.99
C ASP A 54 3.57 3.63 -5.93
N LYS A 55 2.27 3.61 -6.27
CA LYS A 55 1.67 4.55 -7.22
C LYS A 55 1.67 6.01 -6.73
N TYR A 56 1.46 6.24 -5.44
CA TYR A 56 1.32 7.58 -4.86
C TYR A 56 2.48 7.95 -3.93
N GLY A 57 3.56 7.17 -3.90
CA GLY A 57 4.73 7.45 -3.07
C GLY A 57 4.47 7.42 -1.55
N LEU A 58 3.58 6.53 -1.08
CA LEU A 58 3.20 6.42 0.33
C LEU A 58 4.22 5.59 1.11
N GLU A 59 5.37 6.18 1.45
CA GLU A 59 6.48 5.46 2.09
C GLU A 59 6.10 4.79 3.42
N SER A 60 5.23 5.43 4.20
CA SER A 60 4.79 4.90 5.50
C SER A 60 4.01 3.60 5.34
N VAL A 61 3.12 3.54 4.35
CA VAL A 61 2.30 2.36 4.04
C VAL A 61 3.17 1.26 3.46
N LYS A 62 4.13 1.62 2.59
CA LYS A 62 5.12 0.70 2.03
C LYS A 62 5.92 0.01 3.13
N TYR A 63 6.52 0.78 4.04
CA TYR A 63 7.32 0.24 5.14
C TYR A 63 6.48 -0.67 6.05
N TYR A 64 5.31 -0.19 6.49
CA TYR A 64 4.42 -0.95 7.36
C TYR A 64 3.97 -2.28 6.72
N CYS A 65 3.58 -2.26 5.44
CA CYS A 65 3.14 -3.47 4.77
C CYS A 65 4.29 -4.47 4.56
N LEU A 66 5.48 -4.00 4.16
CA LEU A 66 6.65 -4.87 3.99
C LEU A 66 7.13 -5.47 5.31
N ASP A 67 7.10 -4.68 6.39
CA ASP A 67 7.49 -5.17 7.71
C ASP A 67 6.48 -6.17 8.28
N SER A 68 5.19 -5.98 7.99
CA SER A 68 4.12 -6.90 8.39
C SER A 68 4.20 -8.31 7.77
N PHE A 69 5.05 -8.52 6.77
CA PHE A 69 5.37 -9.86 6.27
C PHE A 69 6.49 -10.45 7.13
N THR A 70 6.10 -11.41 7.96
CA THR A 70 7.03 -12.15 8.84
C THR A 70 7.55 -13.43 8.19
N SER A 71 6.85 -13.94 7.17
CA SER A 71 7.21 -15.16 6.46
C SER A 71 7.41 -14.91 4.97
N LEU A 72 8.51 -15.46 4.45
CA LEU A 72 8.80 -15.49 3.01
C LEU A 72 7.69 -16.21 2.23
N THR A 73 7.11 -17.27 2.79
CA THR A 73 6.05 -18.04 2.11
C THR A 73 4.73 -17.27 2.07
N GLU A 74 4.39 -16.53 3.13
CA GLU A 74 3.22 -15.63 3.14
C GLU A 74 3.37 -14.53 2.10
N MET A 75 4.53 -13.87 2.08
CA MET A 75 4.82 -12.80 1.14
C MET A 75 4.77 -13.30 -0.30
N THR A 76 5.49 -14.38 -0.61
CA THR A 76 5.59 -14.92 -1.97
C THR A 76 4.26 -15.48 -2.46
N SER A 77 3.45 -16.10 -1.59
CA SER A 77 2.13 -16.62 -1.97
C SER A 77 1.14 -15.49 -2.27
N LYS A 78 1.05 -14.46 -1.43
CA LYS A 78 0.21 -13.28 -1.70
C LYS A 78 0.65 -12.53 -2.95
N LEU A 79 1.95 -12.42 -3.14
CA LEU A 79 2.54 -11.86 -4.35
C LEU A 79 2.13 -12.68 -5.59
N LYS A 80 2.40 -13.98 -5.63
CA LYS A 80 2.05 -14.85 -6.77
C LYS A 80 0.55 -14.88 -7.09
N LEU A 81 -0.30 -14.77 -6.07
CA LEU A 81 -1.76 -14.71 -6.23
C LEU A 81 -2.23 -13.38 -6.85
N SER A 82 -1.46 -12.31 -6.67
CA SER A 82 -1.80 -11.02 -7.24
C SER A 82 -1.35 -10.92 -8.69
N LYS A 83 -2.31 -10.72 -9.62
CA LYS A 83 -2.00 -10.26 -10.99
C LYS A 83 -1.35 -8.87 -11.01
N GLU A 84 -1.44 -8.13 -9.89
CA GLU A 84 -0.97 -6.75 -9.74
C GLU A 84 0.57 -6.62 -9.60
N LEU A 85 1.30 -7.72 -9.41
CA LEU A 85 2.77 -7.71 -9.33
C LEU A 85 3.47 -7.13 -10.57
N TYR A 86 2.85 -7.28 -11.74
CA TYR A 86 3.35 -6.73 -12.99
C TYR A 86 3.20 -5.20 -13.08
N THR A 87 2.43 -4.58 -12.17
CA THR A 87 2.18 -3.13 -12.17
C THR A 87 3.10 -2.34 -11.23
N PHE A 88 3.94 -3.02 -10.45
CA PHE A 88 4.91 -2.35 -9.60
C PHE A 88 6.02 -1.66 -10.41
N SER A 89 6.44 -0.50 -9.94
CA SER A 89 7.64 0.20 -10.40
C SER A 89 8.89 -0.64 -10.12
N ASP A 90 9.96 -0.38 -10.87
CA ASP A 90 11.23 -1.08 -10.69
C ASP A 90 11.83 -0.84 -9.30
N GLY A 91 11.65 0.36 -8.74
CA GLY A 91 12.07 0.68 -7.38
C GLY A 91 11.31 -0.12 -6.31
N MET A 92 10.02 -0.37 -6.54
CA MET A 92 9.23 -1.21 -5.64
C MET A 92 9.59 -2.68 -5.74
N LYS A 93 9.82 -3.20 -6.95
CA LYS A 93 10.33 -4.56 -7.15
C LYS A 93 11.67 -4.77 -6.44
N ALA A 94 12.59 -3.81 -6.56
CA ALA A 94 13.87 -3.85 -5.84
C ALA A 94 13.65 -3.93 -4.32
N THR A 95 12.77 -3.09 -3.76
CA THR A 95 12.51 -3.11 -2.30
C THR A 95 11.86 -4.42 -1.84
N ILE A 96 10.94 -4.97 -2.64
CA ILE A 96 10.31 -6.27 -2.39
C ILE A 96 11.37 -7.38 -2.42
N CYS A 97 12.28 -7.37 -3.40
CA CYS A 97 13.39 -8.30 -3.51
C CYS A 97 14.34 -8.19 -2.31
N ASP A 98 14.71 -6.98 -1.88
CA ASP A 98 15.55 -6.76 -0.70
C ASP A 98 14.92 -7.35 0.56
N ARG A 99 13.60 -7.14 0.74
CA ARG A 99 12.86 -7.72 1.88
C ARG A 99 12.82 -9.25 1.80
N VAL A 100 12.56 -9.81 0.62
CA VAL A 100 12.60 -11.27 0.38
C VAL A 100 13.98 -11.84 0.74
N VAL A 101 15.07 -11.21 0.31
CA VAL A 101 16.44 -11.62 0.64
C VAL A 101 16.67 -11.54 2.15
N SER A 102 16.20 -10.50 2.83
CA SER A 102 16.34 -10.38 4.28
C SER A 102 15.61 -11.49 5.05
N LEU A 103 14.43 -11.92 4.57
CA LEU A 103 13.64 -13.00 5.16
C LEU A 103 14.19 -14.40 4.82
N ALA A 104 14.97 -14.52 3.73
CA ALA A 104 15.61 -15.77 3.32
C ALA A 104 16.94 -16.05 4.02
N LYS A 105 17.56 -15.05 4.65
CA LYS A 105 18.84 -15.18 5.38
C LYS A 105 18.69 -15.83 6.77
N VAL A 106 17.78 -16.80 6.90
CA VAL A 106 17.65 -17.63 8.11
C VAL A 106 18.68 -18.73 8.09
#